data_AF-A0AAD9GW02-F1
#
_entry.id   AF-A0AAD9GW02-F1
#
_cell.length_a   1.000
_cell.length_b   1.000
_cell.length_c   1.000
_cell.angle_alpha   90.00
_cell.angle_beta   90.00
_cell.angle_gamma   90.00
#
_symmetry.space_group_name_H-M   'P 1'
#
loop_
_entity.id
_entity.type
_entity.pdbx_description
1 polymer ?
#
loop_
_entity_poly.entity_id
_entity_poly.type
_entity_poly.pdbx_seq_one_letter_code
_entity_poly.pdbx_strand_id
1 'polypeptide(L)'
;MGIQNPVTRVRLLPRAPLSQHPPYSQSHHREFGASQQKTGLSQISLRHPTTSLSCSTSTSKPYADYADINHKHMEATHLLAITLNSALEGAADFVGYMPHASHTKTLFYNDHKQDVKALRTKLNRLLHQIQEHSKALAGAFIDEKLAIIEQSNRSTQMFETTRVFRQRSSLTSLCDSTGKYILNRQDAGTKIKQHFKDQFSDPKHTSVTVDGLKHPLNSPITADEIDCAFRCLHNGRAPGPDAISAELLKYGSDLLAQPLADITNHGLSTGDNIHPGDRYKERFHILGIDLSRGFDTVNCDKPLSVLKTILDDDEIRLIRVLLRPQRSPSDTAII
;
A
#
# COMPACT_ATOMS: atom_id res chain seq x y z
N MET A 1 -42.37 -1.06 37.80
CA MET A 1 -40.98 -0.75 38.18
C MET A 1 -40.22 -0.36 36.92
N GLY A 2 -40.10 0.94 36.67
CA GLY A 2 -39.40 1.47 35.49
C GLY A 2 -37.98 1.88 35.87
N ILE A 3 -36.99 1.34 35.17
CA ILE A 3 -35.58 1.68 35.36
C ILE A 3 -35.23 2.79 34.36
N GLN A 4 -35.05 4.01 34.86
CA GLN A 4 -34.49 5.12 34.09
C GLN A 4 -32.96 5.07 34.18
N ASN A 5 -32.29 5.09 33.02
CA ASN A 5 -30.85 5.26 32.92
C ASN A 5 -30.48 6.75 32.98
N PRO A 6 -29.40 7.15 33.69
CA PRO A 6 -28.98 8.54 33.76
C PRO A 6 -28.16 8.94 32.53
N VAL A 7 -28.52 10.08 31.95
CA VAL A 7 -27.79 10.76 30.87
C VAL A 7 -26.63 11.56 31.47
N THR A 8 -25.39 11.20 31.15
CA THR A 8 -24.20 11.97 31.52
C THR A 8 -24.02 13.15 30.57
N ARG A 9 -24.23 14.38 31.07
CA ARG A 9 -23.91 15.63 30.35
C ARG A 9 -22.42 15.95 30.50
N VAL A 10 -21.67 15.92 29.40
CA VAL A 10 -20.31 16.46 29.31
C VAL A 10 -20.39 17.98 29.14
N ARG A 11 -19.77 18.71 30.07
CA ARG A 11 -19.70 20.18 30.09
C ARG A 11 -18.39 20.61 29.41
N LEU A 12 -18.48 21.19 28.21
CA LEU A 12 -17.34 21.78 27.52
C LEU A 12 -17.04 23.16 28.13
N LEU A 13 -15.79 23.36 28.56
CA LEU A 13 -15.29 24.66 29.00
C LEU A 13 -14.88 25.53 27.79
N PRO A 14 -15.02 26.87 27.87
CA PRO A 14 -14.63 27.76 26.78
C PRO A 14 -13.11 27.90 26.67
N ARG A 15 -12.64 27.91 25.42
CA ARG A 15 -11.24 28.11 25.02
C ARG A 15 -10.91 29.61 25.05
N ALA A 16 -9.83 29.99 25.74
CA ALA A 16 -9.34 31.37 25.81
C ALA A 16 -8.74 31.84 24.47
N PRO A 17 -8.84 33.14 24.11
CA PRO A 17 -8.28 33.67 22.87
C PRO A 17 -6.76 33.91 22.98
N LEU A 18 -6.05 33.55 21.91
CA LEU A 18 -4.63 33.80 21.73
C LEU A 18 -4.35 35.28 21.43
N SER A 19 -3.32 35.79 22.10
CA SER A 19 -2.82 37.16 22.06
C SER A 19 -2.19 37.51 20.70
N GLN A 20 -2.44 38.76 20.28
CA GLN A 20 -1.94 39.37 19.05
C GLN A 20 -0.47 39.77 19.20
N HIS A 21 0.36 39.41 18.22
CA HIS A 21 1.71 39.97 18.04
C HIS A 21 1.66 41.26 17.18
N PRO A 22 2.51 42.26 17.46
CA PRO A 22 2.55 43.52 16.71
C PRO A 22 3.45 43.43 15.45
N PRO A 23 3.30 44.37 14.49
CA PRO A 23 3.96 44.32 13.20
C PRO A 23 5.40 44.86 13.25
N TYR A 24 6.31 44.18 12.54
CA TYR A 24 7.66 44.68 12.26
C TYR A 24 7.63 45.63 11.06
N SER A 25 8.22 46.81 11.25
CA SER A 25 8.34 47.89 10.28
C SER A 25 9.38 47.61 9.18
N GLN A 26 9.04 48.09 7.99
CA GLN A 26 9.89 48.25 6.81
C GLN A 26 11.14 49.09 7.10
N SER A 27 12.28 48.77 6.47
CA SER A 27 13.20 49.80 5.96
C SER A 27 14.26 49.26 4.98
N HIS A 28 14.43 50.06 3.92
CA HIS A 28 15.61 50.33 3.07
C HIS A 28 16.18 49.30 2.09
N HIS A 29 15.95 49.62 0.81
CA HIS A 29 16.95 49.92 -0.24
C HIS A 29 18.36 49.34 -0.06
N ARG A 30 18.78 48.52 -1.03
CA ARG A 30 20.10 48.65 -1.66
C ARG A 30 20.09 48.08 -3.07
N GLU A 31 20.39 48.97 -4.02
CA GLU A 31 20.91 48.64 -5.35
C GLU A 31 22.14 47.75 -5.24
N PHE A 32 22.33 46.83 -6.19
CA PHE A 32 23.66 46.56 -6.74
C PHE A 32 23.54 46.01 -8.15
N GLY A 33 24.17 46.72 -9.09
CA GLY A 33 24.42 46.24 -10.44
C GLY A 33 25.67 45.36 -10.54
N ALA A 34 25.74 44.71 -11.70
CA ALA A 34 26.92 44.28 -12.46
C ALA A 34 27.96 43.36 -11.79
N SER A 35 27.92 42.09 -12.23
CA SER A 35 28.99 41.39 -12.97
C SER A 35 30.44 41.72 -12.60
N GLN A 36 31.16 40.72 -12.07
CA GLN A 36 32.44 40.27 -12.63
C GLN A 36 32.73 38.81 -12.25
N GLN A 37 33.23 38.09 -13.26
CA GLN A 37 33.87 36.78 -13.19
C GLN A 37 35.08 36.81 -12.25
N LYS A 38 35.30 35.73 -11.49
CA LYS A 38 36.65 35.26 -11.15
C LYS A 38 36.66 33.80 -10.70
N THR A 39 37.36 33.01 -11.52
CA THR A 39 37.92 31.70 -11.27
C THR A 39 38.76 31.64 -9.99
N GLY A 40 38.69 30.55 -9.24
CA GLY A 40 39.59 30.30 -8.10
C GLY A 40 39.40 28.92 -7.48
N LEU A 41 40.15 27.93 -7.98
CA LEU A 41 40.39 26.62 -7.35
C LEU A 41 41.17 26.78 -6.04
N SER A 42 40.75 26.12 -4.96
CA SER A 42 41.56 25.72 -3.78
C SER A 42 40.71 24.74 -2.95
N GLN A 43 40.93 23.42 -3.04
CA GLN A 43 41.79 22.60 -2.16
C GLN A 43 41.48 22.62 -0.64
N ILE A 44 41.06 21.43 -0.18
CA ILE A 44 41.45 20.71 1.05
C ILE A 44 40.97 21.28 2.40
N SER A 45 40.15 20.50 3.12
CA SER A 45 40.54 19.94 4.43
C SER A 45 39.45 19.01 4.98
N LEU A 46 39.76 17.70 5.01
CA LEU A 46 39.05 16.69 5.77
C LEU A 46 39.31 16.89 7.27
N ARG A 47 38.25 16.90 8.09
CA ARG A 47 38.34 16.67 9.54
C ARG A 47 37.30 15.61 9.93
N HIS A 48 37.80 14.45 10.35
CA HIS A 48 37.06 13.51 11.17
C HIS A 48 37.10 13.95 12.63
N PRO A 49 36.05 13.66 13.40
CA PRO A 49 36.25 13.33 14.81
C PRO A 49 35.83 11.89 15.11
N THR A 50 36.70 11.30 15.89
CA THR A 50 36.73 10.02 16.57
C THR A 50 35.54 9.71 17.48
N THR A 51 35.26 8.42 17.51
CA THR A 51 34.50 7.59 18.45
C THR A 51 34.70 7.92 19.93
N SER A 52 33.63 7.83 20.72
CA SER A 52 33.72 7.35 22.11
C SER A 52 32.42 6.66 22.54
N LEU A 53 32.46 5.33 22.62
CA LEU A 53 31.50 4.48 23.31
C LEU A 53 31.76 4.56 24.82
N SER A 54 30.71 4.80 25.62
CA SER A 54 30.71 4.56 27.05
C SER A 54 29.76 3.40 27.38
N CYS A 55 30.35 2.32 27.87
CA CYS A 55 29.68 1.12 28.37
C CYS A 55 29.25 1.36 29.83
N SER A 56 27.98 1.11 30.14
CA SER A 56 27.44 1.15 31.50
C SER A 56 26.98 -0.24 31.91
N THR A 57 27.69 -0.81 32.87
CA THR A 57 27.41 -2.09 33.52
C THR A 57 26.40 -1.97 34.66
N SER A 58 25.70 -3.09 34.89
CA SER A 58 25.08 -3.55 36.14
C SER A 58 23.70 -2.99 36.53
N THR A 59 22.73 -3.88 36.73
CA THR A 59 22.40 -4.39 38.07
C THR A 59 21.32 -5.47 37.99
N SER A 60 21.64 -6.64 38.55
CA SER A 60 20.75 -7.80 38.73
C SER A 60 19.87 -7.62 39.96
N LYS A 61 18.57 -7.93 39.84
CA LYS A 61 17.65 -8.23 40.97
C LYS A 61 16.57 -9.25 40.54
N PRO A 62 15.92 -9.95 41.49
CA PRO A 62 15.82 -11.41 41.46
C PRO A 62 14.41 -11.99 41.17
N TYR A 63 14.44 -13.22 40.67
CA TYR A 63 13.49 -14.34 40.84
C TYR A 63 12.10 -14.00 41.41
N ALA A 64 11.13 -13.79 40.53
CA ALA A 64 9.71 -13.95 40.83
C ALA A 64 8.87 -14.13 39.55
N ASP A 65 9.22 -15.08 38.66
CA ASP A 65 8.31 -15.40 37.56
C ASP A 65 8.57 -16.77 36.92
N TYR A 66 8.09 -17.85 37.54
CA TYR A 66 8.17 -19.21 36.97
C TYR A 66 6.81 -19.77 36.53
N ALA A 67 5.72 -19.05 36.77
CA ALA A 67 4.38 -19.48 36.36
C ALA A 67 3.99 -18.96 34.97
N ASP A 68 4.42 -17.76 34.58
CA ASP A 68 4.09 -17.15 33.27
C ASP A 68 4.92 -17.73 32.10
N ILE A 69 6.13 -18.24 32.40
CA ILE A 69 7.03 -18.83 31.40
C ILE A 69 6.44 -20.12 30.82
N ASN A 70 5.76 -20.95 31.63
CA ASN A 70 5.19 -22.21 31.15
C ASN A 70 3.97 -22.01 30.23
N HIS A 71 3.16 -20.96 30.44
CA HIS A 71 2.03 -20.66 29.56
C HIS A 71 2.50 -20.08 28.22
N LYS A 72 3.47 -19.16 28.25
CA LYS A 72 4.09 -18.59 27.04
C LYS A 72 4.88 -19.62 26.25
N HIS A 73 5.53 -20.57 26.91
CA HIS A 73 6.20 -21.69 26.25
C HIS A 73 5.19 -22.63 25.58
N MET A 74 4.03 -22.90 26.22
CA MET A 74 2.99 -23.74 25.62
C MET A 74 2.36 -23.09 24.38
N GLU A 75 2.07 -21.78 24.42
CA GLU A 75 1.59 -21.03 23.25
C GLU A 75 2.63 -20.96 22.13
N ALA A 76 3.90 -20.73 22.47
CA ALA A 76 4.99 -20.72 21.50
C ALA A 76 5.13 -22.10 20.83
N THR A 77 5.05 -23.20 21.58
CA THR A 77 5.07 -24.55 21.00
C THR A 77 3.84 -24.85 20.14
N HIS A 78 2.66 -24.33 20.49
CA HIS A 78 1.44 -24.50 19.70
C HIS A 78 1.51 -23.72 18.38
N LEU A 79 1.97 -22.46 18.43
CA LEU A 79 2.20 -21.64 17.23
C LEU A 79 3.27 -22.25 16.32
N LEU A 80 4.38 -22.74 16.88
CA LEU A 80 5.45 -23.36 16.11
C LEU A 80 5.00 -24.68 15.46
N ALA A 81 4.15 -25.46 16.15
CA ALA A 81 3.53 -26.66 15.58
C ALA A 81 2.56 -26.34 14.42
N ILE A 82 1.78 -25.25 14.54
CA ILE A 82 0.91 -24.78 13.46
C ILE A 82 1.74 -24.32 12.26
N THR A 83 2.77 -23.50 12.48
CA THR A 83 3.65 -23.01 11.42
C THR A 83 4.39 -24.14 10.70
N LEU A 84 4.87 -25.16 11.43
CA LEU A 84 5.52 -26.34 10.84
C LEU A 84 4.55 -27.17 10.00
N ASN A 85 3.31 -27.37 10.46
CA ASN A 85 2.31 -28.09 9.67
C ASN A 85 1.96 -27.35 8.37
N SER A 86 1.81 -26.03 8.43
CA SER A 86 1.58 -25.21 7.23
C SER A 86 2.77 -25.21 6.27
N ALA A 87 3.99 -25.21 6.77
CA ALA A 87 5.20 -25.30 5.94
C ALA A 87 5.35 -26.69 5.29
N LEU A 88 5.00 -27.76 6.00
CA LEU A 88 5.01 -29.13 5.47
C LEU A 88 3.94 -29.35 4.39
N GLU A 89 2.74 -28.81 4.59
CA GLU A 89 1.67 -28.86 3.57
C GLU A 89 2.04 -28.05 2.33
N GLY A 90 2.60 -26.84 2.49
CA GLY A 90 3.07 -26.03 1.36
C GLY A 90 4.24 -26.66 0.58
N ALA A 91 5.12 -27.41 1.26
CA ALA A 91 6.21 -28.15 0.62
C ALA A 91 5.70 -29.40 -0.14
N ALA A 92 4.64 -30.04 0.34
CA ALA A 92 4.02 -31.18 -0.34
C ALA A 92 3.36 -30.78 -1.68
N ASP A 93 2.80 -29.57 -1.76
CA ASP A 93 2.21 -29.02 -2.99
C ASP A 93 3.27 -28.65 -4.05
N PHE A 94 4.51 -28.34 -3.64
CA PHE A 94 5.57 -27.92 -4.56
C PHE A 94 6.26 -29.10 -5.28
N VAL A 95 6.16 -30.33 -4.74
CA VAL A 95 6.88 -31.51 -5.25
C VAL A 95 5.97 -32.48 -6.04
N GLY A 96 4.67 -32.19 -6.19
CA GLY A 96 3.78 -32.96 -7.06
C GLY A 96 3.68 -34.46 -6.68
N TYR A 97 3.96 -34.82 -5.43
CA TYR A 97 4.00 -36.20 -4.97
C TYR A 97 2.81 -36.53 -4.04
N MET A 98 1.93 -37.39 -4.59
CA MET A 98 1.10 -38.43 -3.93
C MET A 98 -0.37 -38.14 -3.54
N PRO A 99 -1.34 -38.85 -4.15
CA PRO A 99 -2.72 -39.03 -3.67
C PRO A 99 -2.87 -40.10 -2.56
N HIS A 100 -1.80 -40.55 -1.90
CA HIS A 100 -1.84 -41.74 -1.02
C HIS A 100 -2.07 -41.46 0.48
N ALA A 101 -2.12 -40.20 0.91
CA ALA A 101 -2.28 -39.86 2.33
C ALA A 101 -3.71 -40.09 2.89
N SER A 102 -4.70 -40.33 2.02
CA SER A 102 -6.10 -40.57 2.42
C SER A 102 -6.42 -42.04 2.72
N HIS A 103 -5.60 -43.00 2.27
CA HIS A 103 -5.85 -44.43 2.50
C HIS A 103 -5.42 -44.93 3.90
N THR A 104 -4.51 -44.22 4.58
CA THR A 104 -4.04 -44.63 5.91
C THR A 104 -4.98 -44.22 7.04
N LYS A 105 -5.85 -43.21 6.85
CA LYS A 105 -6.80 -42.79 7.90
C LYS A 105 -7.94 -43.77 8.13
N THR A 106 -8.34 -44.56 7.12
CA THR A 106 -9.47 -45.50 7.22
C THR A 106 -9.13 -46.83 7.86
N LEU A 107 -7.86 -47.26 7.87
CA LEU A 107 -7.45 -48.51 8.53
C LEU A 107 -7.33 -48.40 10.06
N PHE A 108 -7.39 -47.20 10.63
CA PHE A 108 -7.18 -46.96 12.06
C PHE A 108 -8.41 -47.17 12.96
N TYR A 109 -9.61 -47.30 12.40
CA TYR A 109 -10.85 -47.26 13.20
C TYR A 109 -11.40 -48.63 13.61
N ASN A 110 -10.83 -49.75 13.13
CA ASN A 110 -11.46 -51.06 13.30
C ASN A 110 -10.73 -52.05 14.24
N ASP A 111 -9.56 -51.72 14.81
CA ASP A 111 -8.83 -52.65 15.69
C ASP A 111 -8.64 -52.07 17.11
N HIS A 112 -9.67 -52.24 17.95
CA HIS A 112 -9.74 -51.67 19.28
C HIS A 112 -9.25 -52.65 20.34
N LYS A 113 -7.96 -52.54 20.71
CA LYS A 113 -7.53 -52.19 22.09
C LYS A 113 -6.03 -52.39 22.38
N GLN A 114 -5.27 -53.11 21.56
CA GLN A 114 -3.86 -53.41 21.91
C GLN A 114 -2.78 -52.65 21.13
N ASP A 115 -3.03 -52.07 19.95
CA ASP A 115 -1.94 -51.45 19.15
C ASP A 115 -1.99 -49.91 19.01
N VAL A 116 -3.04 -49.25 19.52
CA VAL A 116 -3.18 -47.79 19.40
C VAL A 116 -2.03 -47.03 20.08
N LYS A 117 -1.52 -47.55 21.21
CA LYS A 117 -0.41 -46.92 21.94
C LYS A 117 0.91 -47.02 21.17
N ALA A 118 1.20 -48.17 20.56
CA ALA A 118 2.44 -48.36 19.80
C ALA A 118 2.38 -47.56 18.49
N LEU A 119 1.23 -47.55 17.81
CA LEU A 119 1.00 -46.71 16.63
C LEU A 119 1.15 -45.22 16.93
N ARG A 120 0.59 -44.73 18.05
CA ARG A 120 0.78 -43.34 18.49
C ARG A 120 2.25 -43.02 18.77
N THR A 121 2.98 -43.95 19.38
CA THR A 121 4.42 -43.80 19.64
C THR A 121 5.21 -43.74 18.34
N LYS A 122 4.89 -44.61 17.37
CA LYS A 122 5.50 -44.61 16.03
C LYS A 122 5.21 -43.33 15.26
N LEU A 123 3.96 -42.84 15.31
CA LEU A 123 3.55 -41.58 14.68
C LEU A 123 4.31 -40.40 15.27
N ASN A 124 4.37 -40.28 16.60
CA ASN A 124 5.10 -39.19 17.25
C ASN A 124 6.60 -39.24 16.93
N ARG A 125 7.21 -40.43 16.88
CA ARG A 125 8.61 -40.60 16.47
C ARG A 125 8.82 -40.11 15.04
N LEU A 126 7.95 -40.47 14.11
CA LEU A 126 8.03 -40.02 12.73
C LEU A 126 7.85 -38.49 12.64
N LEU A 127 6.91 -37.93 13.39
CA LEU A 127 6.68 -36.49 13.44
C LEU A 127 7.91 -35.73 13.97
N HIS A 128 8.55 -36.23 15.03
CA HIS A 128 9.82 -35.67 15.50
C HIS A 128 10.94 -35.77 14.47
N GLN A 129 11.05 -36.89 13.76
CA GLN A 129 12.04 -37.04 12.68
C GLN A 129 11.80 -36.04 11.55
N ILE A 130 10.54 -35.85 11.15
CA ILE A 130 10.17 -34.85 10.13
C ILE A 130 10.51 -33.45 10.63
N GLN A 131 10.20 -33.11 11.88
CA GLN A 131 10.52 -31.80 12.45
C GLN A 131 12.02 -31.53 12.52
N GLU A 132 12.82 -32.49 13.00
CA GLU A 132 14.29 -32.38 13.03
C GLU A 132 14.86 -32.22 11.62
N HIS A 133 14.37 -33.00 10.65
CA HIS A 133 14.81 -32.90 9.27
C HIS A 133 14.43 -31.55 8.63
N SER A 134 13.20 -31.08 8.84
CA SER A 134 12.77 -29.75 8.37
C SER A 134 13.58 -28.62 9.01
N LYS A 135 13.91 -28.74 10.29
CA LYS A 135 14.78 -27.77 10.98
C LYS A 135 16.20 -27.79 10.41
N ALA A 136 16.77 -28.96 10.15
CA ALA A 136 18.08 -29.10 9.54
C ALA A 136 18.13 -28.51 8.12
N LEU A 137 17.10 -28.76 7.29
CA LEU A 137 16.98 -28.18 5.96
C LEU A 137 16.82 -26.65 6.00
N ALA A 138 16.00 -26.13 6.91
CA ALA A 138 15.83 -24.69 7.09
C ALA A 138 17.13 -24.02 7.54
N GLY A 139 17.87 -24.65 8.46
CA GLY A 139 19.21 -24.21 8.86
C GLY A 139 20.18 -24.16 7.68
N ALA A 140 20.30 -25.27 6.94
CA ALA A 140 21.17 -25.34 5.77
C ALA A 140 20.82 -24.30 4.69
N PHE A 141 19.53 -24.04 4.47
CA PHE A 141 19.07 -22.99 3.55
C PHE A 141 19.47 -21.59 4.03
N ILE A 142 19.30 -21.29 5.32
CA ILE A 142 19.71 -20.00 5.89
C ILE A 142 21.23 -19.82 5.76
N ASP A 143 22.01 -20.85 6.11
CA ASP A 143 23.46 -20.83 6.02
C ASP A 143 23.94 -20.63 4.57
N GLU A 144 23.30 -21.29 3.60
CA GLU A 144 23.59 -21.08 2.17
C GLU A 144 23.34 -19.62 1.75
N LYS A 145 22.21 -19.02 2.16
CA LYS A 145 21.90 -17.63 1.82
C LYS A 145 22.82 -16.64 2.53
N LEU A 146 23.19 -16.91 3.78
CA LEU A 146 24.18 -16.12 4.51
C LEU A 146 25.55 -16.18 3.82
N ALA A 147 26.00 -17.36 3.40
CA ALA A 147 27.26 -17.51 2.67
C ALA A 147 27.26 -16.71 1.35
N ILE A 148 26.15 -16.70 0.60
CA ILE A 148 26.02 -15.90 -0.63
C ILE A 148 26.11 -14.39 -0.31
N ILE A 149 25.46 -13.93 0.76
CA ILE A 149 25.52 -12.53 1.18
C ILE A 149 26.94 -12.17 1.61
N GLU A 150 27.59 -12.97 2.45
CA GLU A 150 28.95 -12.72 2.94
C GLU A 150 29.99 -12.69 1.81
N GLN A 151 29.83 -13.55 0.80
CA GLN A 151 30.70 -13.57 -0.38
C GLN A 151 30.43 -12.43 -1.37
N SER A 152 29.28 -11.75 -1.25
CA SER A 152 28.92 -10.64 -2.12
C SER A 152 29.66 -9.35 -1.75
N ASN A 153 29.89 -8.49 -2.75
CA ASN A 153 30.48 -7.16 -2.54
C ASN A 153 29.65 -6.32 -1.54
N ARG A 154 30.30 -5.45 -0.77
CA ARG A 154 29.66 -4.63 0.28
C ARG A 154 28.47 -3.80 -0.23
N SER A 155 28.53 -3.28 -1.45
CA SER A 155 27.42 -2.55 -2.08
C SER A 155 26.23 -3.46 -2.43
N THR A 156 26.50 -4.74 -2.75
CA THR A 156 25.52 -5.75 -3.17
C THR A 156 24.89 -6.48 -1.98
N GLN A 157 25.62 -6.60 -0.87
CA GLN A 157 25.15 -7.23 0.37
C GLN A 157 23.78 -6.73 0.81
N MET A 158 23.55 -5.42 0.79
CA MET A 158 22.27 -4.83 1.20
C MET A 158 21.12 -5.23 0.28
N PHE A 159 21.37 -5.34 -1.03
CA PHE A 159 20.37 -5.76 -2.01
C PHE A 159 20.04 -7.25 -1.87
N GLU A 160 21.05 -8.12 -1.74
CA GLU A 160 20.83 -9.56 -1.56
C GLU A 160 20.18 -9.85 -0.20
N THR A 161 20.60 -9.16 0.86
CA THR A 161 19.92 -9.19 2.16
C THR A 161 18.44 -8.84 2.02
N THR A 162 18.15 -7.70 1.37
CA THR A 162 16.77 -7.25 1.14
C THR A 162 15.98 -8.25 0.31
N ARG A 163 16.61 -8.89 -0.68
CA ARG A 163 15.98 -9.87 -1.57
C ARG A 163 15.63 -11.17 -0.84
N VAL A 164 16.51 -11.65 0.04
CA VAL A 164 16.27 -12.81 0.91
C VAL A 164 15.11 -12.50 1.87
N PHE A 165 15.10 -11.33 2.51
CA PHE A 165 13.98 -10.91 3.38
C PHE A 165 12.67 -10.61 2.62
N ARG A 166 12.76 -10.26 1.33
CA ARG A 166 11.59 -10.06 0.45
C ARG A 166 11.05 -11.36 -0.14
N GLN A 167 11.65 -12.52 0.14
CA GLN A 167 11.04 -13.79 -0.26
C GLN A 167 9.70 -13.90 0.44
N ARG A 168 8.66 -13.76 -0.40
CA ARG A 168 7.22 -13.82 -0.15
C ARG A 168 6.90 -14.27 1.26
N SER A 169 6.46 -13.31 2.08
CA SER A 169 5.68 -13.59 3.29
C SER A 169 4.77 -14.77 2.98
N SER A 170 4.79 -15.80 3.84
CA SER A 170 3.91 -16.96 3.72
C SER A 170 2.54 -16.48 3.26
N LEU A 171 2.10 -16.97 2.09
CA LEU A 171 0.83 -16.60 1.46
C LEU A 171 -0.18 -16.28 2.55
N THR A 172 -0.60 -15.02 2.63
CA THR A 172 -1.44 -14.53 3.73
C THR A 172 -2.65 -15.44 3.86
N SER A 173 -2.62 -16.33 4.86
CA SER A 173 -3.64 -17.36 5.00
C SER A 173 -4.97 -16.67 5.30
N LEU A 174 -5.97 -16.93 4.46
CA LEU A 174 -7.31 -16.36 4.65
C LEU A 174 -8.01 -17.06 5.81
N CYS A 175 -8.31 -16.29 6.85
CA CYS A 175 -9.17 -16.73 7.94
C CYS A 175 -10.60 -16.24 7.72
N ASP A 176 -11.57 -17.00 8.20
CA ASP A 176 -12.94 -16.54 8.31
C ASP A 176 -13.15 -15.62 9.53
N SER A 177 -14.36 -15.12 9.71
CA SER A 177 -14.73 -14.27 10.86
C SER A 177 -14.61 -14.96 12.21
N THR A 178 -14.44 -16.29 12.25
CA THR A 178 -14.21 -17.07 13.47
C THR A 178 -12.73 -17.33 13.74
N GLY A 179 -11.84 -16.84 12.86
CA GLY A 179 -10.40 -17.06 12.95
C GLY A 179 -9.93 -18.39 12.36
N LYS A 180 -10.81 -19.17 11.72
CA LYS A 180 -10.47 -20.46 11.13
C LYS A 180 -9.96 -20.30 9.69
N TYR A 181 -8.93 -21.05 9.33
CA TYR A 181 -8.39 -21.06 7.98
C TYR A 181 -9.37 -21.58 6.94
N ILE A 182 -9.47 -20.86 5.82
CA ILE A 182 -10.27 -21.23 4.66
C ILE A 182 -9.36 -22.00 3.70
N LEU A 183 -9.34 -23.33 3.83
CA LEU A 183 -8.51 -24.21 3.01
C LEU A 183 -9.12 -24.43 1.60
N ASN A 184 -10.43 -24.28 1.46
CA ASN A 184 -11.10 -24.45 0.17
C ASN A 184 -10.90 -23.20 -0.70
N ARG A 185 -10.26 -23.41 -1.86
CA ARG A 185 -9.97 -22.36 -2.85
C ARG A 185 -11.21 -21.64 -3.39
N GLN A 186 -12.32 -22.35 -3.59
CA GLN A 186 -13.58 -21.78 -4.09
C GLN A 186 -14.25 -20.91 -3.02
N ASP A 187 -14.22 -21.36 -1.76
CA ASP A 187 -14.76 -20.59 -0.63
C ASP A 187 -13.93 -19.33 -0.40
N ALA A 188 -12.60 -19.45 -0.47
CA ALA A 188 -11.69 -18.30 -0.40
C ALA A 188 -11.98 -17.30 -1.52
N GLY A 189 -12.09 -17.77 -2.76
CA GLY A 189 -12.44 -16.93 -3.91
C GLY A 189 -13.78 -16.22 -3.74
N THR A 190 -14.79 -16.91 -3.22
CA THR A 190 -16.12 -16.34 -2.97
C THR A 190 -16.06 -15.28 -1.88
N LYS A 191 -15.34 -15.52 -0.78
CA LYS A 191 -15.18 -14.55 0.30
C LYS A 191 -14.39 -13.32 -0.12
N ILE A 192 -13.30 -13.49 -0.88
CA ILE A 192 -12.54 -12.37 -1.45
C ILE A 192 -13.44 -11.55 -2.39
N LYS A 193 -14.16 -12.22 -3.28
CA LYS A 193 -15.08 -11.58 -4.22
C LYS A 193 -16.16 -10.79 -3.49
N GLN A 194 -16.78 -11.39 -2.47
CA GLN A 194 -17.81 -10.75 -1.67
C GLN A 194 -17.25 -9.55 -0.89
N HIS A 195 -16.09 -9.70 -0.25
CA HIS A 195 -15.41 -8.62 0.45
C HIS A 195 -15.17 -7.41 -0.45
N PHE A 196 -14.60 -7.61 -1.64
CA PHE A 196 -14.37 -6.52 -2.58
C PHE A 196 -15.67 -6.00 -3.19
N LYS A 197 -16.66 -6.86 -3.44
CA LYS A 197 -17.98 -6.42 -3.90
C LYS A 197 -18.62 -5.50 -2.87
N ASP A 198 -18.58 -5.83 -1.59
CA ASP A 198 -19.13 -4.99 -0.52
C ASP A 198 -18.31 -3.71 -0.31
N GLN A 199 -17.00 -3.76 -0.54
CA GLN A 199 -16.15 -2.56 -0.51
C GLN A 199 -16.36 -1.62 -1.68
N PHE A 200 -16.66 -2.11 -2.88
CA PHE A 200 -16.71 -1.27 -4.09
C PHE A 200 -18.12 -1.03 -4.64
N SER A 201 -19.06 -1.93 -4.40
CA SER A 201 -20.46 -1.78 -4.80
C SER A 201 -21.24 -1.15 -3.66
N ASP A 202 -21.37 0.18 -3.65
CA ASP A 202 -22.33 0.84 -2.76
C ASP A 202 -23.68 0.98 -3.49
N PRO A 203 -24.71 0.14 -3.19
CA PRO A 203 -26.01 0.27 -3.85
C PRO A 203 -26.72 1.60 -3.54
N LYS A 204 -26.25 2.37 -2.54
CA LYS A 204 -26.73 3.72 -2.23
C LYS A 204 -25.90 4.80 -2.92
N HIS A 205 -25.14 4.44 -3.95
CA HIS A 205 -24.37 5.37 -4.77
C HIS A 205 -25.21 6.60 -5.13
N THR A 206 -24.97 7.69 -4.42
CA THR A 206 -25.47 8.99 -4.82
C THR A 206 -24.54 9.40 -5.94
N SER A 207 -25.05 9.62 -7.16
CA SER A 207 -24.19 10.12 -8.23
C SER A 207 -23.48 11.36 -7.70
N VAL A 208 -22.16 11.41 -7.78
CA VAL A 208 -21.35 12.52 -7.29
C VAL A 208 -22.05 13.80 -7.72
N THR A 209 -22.59 14.55 -6.75
CA THR A 209 -23.25 15.80 -7.03
C THR A 209 -22.22 16.64 -7.74
N VAL A 210 -22.48 16.95 -9.01
CA VAL A 210 -21.63 17.86 -9.76
C VAL A 210 -21.59 19.13 -8.92
N ASP A 211 -20.41 19.49 -8.41
CA ASP A 211 -20.21 20.82 -7.84
C ASP A 211 -20.50 21.78 -8.99
N GLY A 212 -21.76 22.26 -9.04
CA GLY A 212 -22.25 23.17 -10.07
C GLY A 212 -21.71 24.59 -9.87
N LEU A 213 -20.78 24.76 -8.93
CA LEU A 213 -20.22 26.06 -8.58
C LEU A 213 -19.09 26.38 -9.55
N LYS A 214 -19.50 27.09 -10.59
CA LYS A 214 -18.63 27.82 -11.53
C LYS A 214 -17.96 28.95 -10.75
N HIS A 215 -16.71 28.75 -10.37
CA HIS A 215 -15.92 29.79 -9.71
C HIS A 215 -14.45 29.67 -10.11
N PRO A 216 -13.70 30.79 -10.13
CA PRO A 216 -12.25 30.73 -10.33
C PRO A 216 -11.56 29.88 -9.25
N LEU A 217 -10.41 29.30 -9.57
CA LEU A 217 -9.55 28.68 -8.57
C LEU A 217 -9.02 29.77 -7.63
N ASN A 218 -8.86 29.47 -6.34
CA ASN A 218 -8.19 30.35 -5.38
C ASN A 218 -6.73 30.62 -5.79
N SER A 219 -6.09 29.59 -6.35
CA SER A 219 -4.75 29.65 -6.96
C SER A 219 -4.88 29.28 -8.44
N PRO A 220 -4.91 30.27 -9.37
CA PRO A 220 -4.97 29.99 -10.80
C PRO A 220 -3.78 29.15 -11.27
N ILE A 221 -4.01 28.26 -12.22
CA ILE A 221 -2.95 27.46 -12.83
C ILE A 221 -2.04 28.39 -13.62
N THR A 222 -0.75 28.31 -13.37
CA THR A 222 0.28 29.15 -14.01
C THR A 222 0.86 28.50 -15.26
N ALA A 223 1.42 29.31 -16.15
CA ALA A 223 2.14 28.79 -17.32
C ALA A 223 3.36 27.94 -16.91
N ASP A 224 4.08 28.34 -15.85
CA ASP A 224 5.24 27.60 -15.36
C ASP A 224 4.88 26.19 -14.89
N GLU A 225 3.71 26.01 -14.24
CA GLU A 225 3.22 24.68 -13.85
C GLU A 225 2.93 23.80 -15.07
N ILE A 226 2.34 24.36 -16.13
CA ILE A 226 2.07 23.62 -17.37
C ILE A 226 3.38 23.28 -18.09
N ASP A 227 4.33 24.21 -18.18
CA ASP A 227 5.66 23.95 -18.76
C ASP A 227 6.38 22.83 -17.99
N CYS A 228 6.39 22.89 -16.66
CA CYS A 228 6.95 21.83 -15.82
C CYS A 228 6.27 20.48 -16.08
N ALA A 229 4.95 20.45 -16.18
CA ALA A 229 4.20 19.23 -16.48
C ALA A 229 4.56 18.65 -17.86
N PHE A 230 4.66 19.49 -18.89
CA PHE A 230 5.08 19.07 -20.24
C PHE A 230 6.51 18.52 -20.27
N ARG A 231 7.43 19.14 -19.53
CA ARG A 231 8.82 18.63 -19.40
C ARG A 231 8.88 17.26 -18.73
N CYS A 232 7.93 16.93 -17.87
CA CYS A 232 7.83 15.62 -17.22
C CYS A 232 7.26 14.51 -18.12
N LEU A 233 6.75 14.85 -19.32
CA LEU A 233 6.28 13.85 -20.28
C LEU A 233 7.44 12.99 -20.82
N HIS A 234 7.13 11.72 -21.04
CA HIS A 234 8.09 10.74 -21.58
C HIS A 234 7.94 10.65 -23.10
N ASN A 235 9.06 10.68 -23.81
CA ASN A 235 9.10 10.49 -25.26
C ASN A 235 8.78 9.03 -25.62
N GLY A 236 8.27 8.80 -26.83
CA GLY A 236 7.93 7.48 -27.37
C GLY A 236 6.65 6.89 -26.80
N ARG A 237 5.83 7.67 -26.09
CA ARG A 237 4.48 7.26 -25.66
C ARG A 237 3.51 7.37 -26.84
N ALA A 238 2.58 6.42 -26.92
CA ALA A 238 1.53 6.45 -27.93
C ALA A 238 0.68 7.73 -27.76
N PRO A 239 0.35 8.44 -28.86
CA PRO A 239 -0.45 9.65 -28.79
C PRO A 239 -1.89 9.34 -28.36
N GLY A 240 -2.55 10.35 -27.80
CA GLY A 240 -3.95 10.28 -27.41
C GLY A 240 -4.92 10.22 -28.62
N PRO A 241 -6.23 10.25 -28.36
CA PRO A 241 -7.25 10.32 -29.42
C PRO A 241 -7.16 11.58 -30.29
N ASP A 242 -6.48 12.62 -29.79
CA ASP A 242 -6.16 13.87 -30.51
C ASP A 242 -4.97 13.73 -31.47
N ALA A 243 -4.30 12.56 -31.48
CA ALA A 243 -3.08 12.29 -32.24
C ALA A 243 -1.90 13.24 -31.92
N ILE A 244 -1.92 13.93 -30.77
CA ILE A 244 -0.84 14.81 -30.35
C ILE A 244 0.21 13.99 -29.59
N SER A 245 1.46 14.04 -30.05
CA SER A 245 2.55 13.32 -29.39
C SER A 245 3.09 14.09 -28.19
N ALA A 246 3.62 13.37 -27.21
CA ALA A 246 4.22 13.96 -26.01
C ALA A 246 5.40 14.90 -26.35
N GLU A 247 6.15 14.59 -27.41
CA GLU A 247 7.27 15.40 -27.89
C GLU A 247 6.82 16.78 -28.35
N LEU A 248 5.68 16.86 -29.05
CA LEU A 248 5.17 18.14 -29.53
C LEU A 248 4.81 19.07 -28.36
N LEU A 249 4.17 18.52 -27.33
CA LEU A 249 3.84 19.27 -26.11
C LEU A 249 5.11 19.66 -25.34
N LYS A 250 6.06 18.74 -25.22
CA LYS A 250 7.29 18.93 -24.47
C LYS A 250 8.24 19.95 -25.09
N TYR A 251 8.39 19.94 -26.41
CA TYR A 251 9.28 20.87 -27.11
C TYR A 251 8.57 22.17 -27.55
N GLY A 252 7.24 22.19 -27.56
CA GLY A 252 6.43 23.37 -27.83
C GLY A 252 5.93 24.09 -26.57
N SER A 253 6.40 23.71 -25.38
CA SER A 253 5.85 24.18 -24.11
C SER A 253 5.93 25.69 -23.94
N ASP A 254 7.05 26.31 -24.34
CA ASP A 254 7.25 27.77 -24.26
C ASP A 254 6.17 28.57 -25.02
N LEU A 255 5.57 27.99 -26.06
CA LEU A 255 4.50 28.62 -26.85
C LEU A 255 3.10 28.24 -26.36
N LEU A 256 2.93 27.03 -25.82
CA LEU A 256 1.63 26.46 -25.49
C LEU A 256 1.22 26.67 -24.03
N ALA A 257 2.18 26.83 -23.11
CA ALA A 257 1.91 26.83 -21.68
C ALA A 257 0.98 27.98 -21.25
N GLN A 258 1.26 29.22 -21.69
CA GLN A 258 0.44 30.37 -21.33
C GLN A 258 -0.99 30.29 -21.92
N PRO A 259 -1.19 30.04 -23.23
CA PRO A 259 -2.55 29.89 -23.77
C PRO A 259 -3.36 28.78 -23.09
N LEU A 260 -2.72 27.65 -22.76
CA LEU A 260 -3.40 26.54 -22.09
C LEU A 260 -3.76 26.87 -20.63
N ALA A 261 -2.91 27.61 -19.91
CA ALA A 261 -3.23 28.10 -18.58
C ALA A 261 -4.45 29.03 -18.62
N ASP A 262 -4.46 29.99 -19.56
CA ASP A 262 -5.55 30.94 -19.72
C ASP A 262 -6.87 30.24 -20.08
N ILE A 263 -6.86 29.31 -21.04
CA ILE A 263 -8.04 28.53 -21.43
C ILE A 263 -8.55 27.68 -20.27
N THR A 264 -7.66 27.01 -19.54
CA THR A 264 -8.03 26.13 -18.41
C THR A 264 -8.65 26.94 -17.28
N ASN A 265 -8.01 28.04 -16.87
CA ASN A 265 -8.53 28.91 -15.81
C ASN A 265 -9.87 29.55 -16.22
N HIS A 266 -10.00 30.00 -17.48
CA HIS A 266 -11.26 30.53 -18.00
C HIS A 266 -12.37 29.46 -17.98
N GLY A 267 -12.08 28.25 -18.47
CA GLY A 267 -13.02 27.13 -18.48
C GLY A 267 -13.50 26.76 -17.07
N LEU A 268 -12.60 26.74 -16.08
CA LEU A 268 -12.94 26.48 -14.68
C LEU A 268 -13.79 27.60 -14.04
N SER A 269 -13.54 28.85 -14.42
CA SER A 269 -14.30 30.00 -13.94
C SER A 269 -15.71 30.07 -14.54
N THR A 270 -15.82 29.92 -15.86
CA THR A 270 -17.08 30.06 -16.60
C THR A 270 -17.90 28.76 -16.59
N GLY A 271 -17.27 27.64 -16.26
CA GLY A 271 -17.83 26.30 -16.42
C GLY A 271 -18.05 25.93 -17.88
N ASP A 272 -17.38 26.60 -18.80
CA ASP A 272 -17.32 26.18 -20.19
C ASP A 272 -16.55 24.87 -20.23
N ASN A 273 -17.11 23.88 -20.93
CA ASN A 273 -16.61 22.51 -20.86
C ASN A 273 -15.17 22.45 -21.38
N ILE A 274 -14.22 22.34 -20.45
CA ILE A 274 -12.96 21.65 -20.72
C ILE A 274 -13.37 20.23 -21.05
N HIS A 275 -13.52 19.91 -22.34
CA HIS A 275 -13.86 18.58 -22.80
C HIS A 275 -12.66 17.66 -22.54
N PRO A 276 -12.73 16.75 -21.56
CA PRO A 276 -11.70 15.75 -21.39
C PRO A 276 -11.85 14.79 -22.58
N GLY A 277 -10.76 14.60 -23.35
CA GLY A 277 -10.79 13.86 -24.61
C GLY A 277 -11.46 12.47 -24.54
N ASP A 278 -11.87 11.97 -25.70
CA ASP A 278 -12.61 10.72 -25.81
C ASP A 278 -11.81 9.51 -25.26
N ARG A 279 -12.38 8.79 -24.29
CA ARG A 279 -11.75 7.58 -23.74
C ARG A 279 -11.97 6.39 -24.68
N TYR A 280 -10.89 5.66 -24.98
CA TYR A 280 -10.93 4.38 -25.70
C TYR A 280 -11.71 3.33 -24.87
N LYS A 281 -12.74 2.71 -25.45
CA LYS A 281 -13.52 1.63 -24.84
C LYS A 281 -13.23 0.31 -25.56
N GLU A 282 -12.16 -0.38 -25.18
CA GLU A 282 -11.94 -1.76 -25.63
C GLU A 282 -11.98 -2.71 -24.42
N ARG A 283 -12.65 -3.86 -24.59
CA ARG A 283 -12.90 -4.82 -23.51
C ARG A 283 -12.09 -6.09 -23.75
N PHE A 284 -11.22 -6.44 -22.82
CA PHE A 284 -10.58 -7.76 -22.77
C PHE A 284 -10.88 -8.44 -21.43
N HIS A 285 -10.92 -9.77 -21.42
CA HIS A 285 -11.18 -10.61 -20.25
C HIS A 285 -9.98 -11.54 -20.03
N ILE A 286 -9.32 -11.47 -18.87
CA ILE A 286 -8.22 -12.38 -18.48
C ILE A 286 -8.46 -12.85 -17.04
N LEU A 287 -8.30 -14.16 -16.79
CA LEU A 287 -8.63 -14.81 -15.53
C LEU A 287 -7.44 -14.74 -14.53
N GLY A 288 -7.31 -13.61 -13.83
CA GLY A 288 -6.53 -13.43 -12.59
C GLY A 288 -7.44 -12.82 -11.50
N ILE A 289 -6.94 -12.43 -10.33
CA ILE A 289 -7.68 -11.43 -9.52
C ILE A 289 -7.65 -10.15 -10.35
N ASP A 290 -8.66 -10.01 -11.19
CA ASP A 290 -8.63 -9.09 -12.30
C ASP A 290 -9.10 -7.71 -11.83
N LEU A 291 -8.13 -6.89 -11.42
CA LEU A 291 -8.32 -5.45 -11.26
C LEU A 291 -8.24 -4.71 -12.60
N SER A 292 -8.30 -5.39 -13.77
CA SER A 292 -8.25 -4.72 -15.09
C SER A 292 -9.32 -3.64 -15.23
N ARG A 293 -10.44 -3.78 -14.51
CA ARG A 293 -11.51 -2.78 -14.40
C ARG A 293 -11.61 -2.13 -13.04
N GLY A 294 -10.60 -2.29 -12.18
CA GLY A 294 -10.56 -1.69 -10.86
C GLY A 294 -10.84 -0.18 -10.96
N PHE A 295 -10.21 0.52 -11.91
CA PHE A 295 -10.47 1.94 -12.12
C PHE A 295 -11.84 2.26 -12.75
N ASP A 296 -12.42 1.35 -13.54
CA ASP A 296 -13.76 1.53 -14.13
C ASP A 296 -14.89 1.34 -13.11
N THR A 297 -14.66 0.52 -12.08
CA THR A 297 -15.64 0.18 -11.05
C THR A 297 -15.39 0.87 -9.72
N VAL A 298 -14.32 1.66 -9.60
CA VAL A 298 -14.02 2.42 -8.38
C VAL A 298 -15.10 3.48 -8.16
N ASN A 299 -15.72 3.40 -6.98
CA ASN A 299 -16.51 4.47 -6.43
C ASN A 299 -15.62 5.70 -6.23
N CYS A 300 -15.76 6.73 -7.07
CA CYS A 300 -14.95 7.94 -7.01
C CYS A 300 -15.11 8.73 -5.70
N ASP A 301 -16.23 8.60 -4.98
CA ASP A 301 -16.43 9.32 -3.71
C ASP A 301 -15.49 8.83 -2.61
N LYS A 302 -15.14 7.55 -2.59
CA LYS A 302 -14.26 6.99 -1.56
C LYS A 302 -12.83 7.56 -1.67
N PRO A 303 -12.12 7.49 -2.82
CA PRO A 303 -10.86 8.18 -3.01
C PRO A 303 -10.98 9.68 -2.77
N LEU A 304 -12.03 10.34 -3.27
CA LEU A 304 -12.20 11.78 -3.06
C LEU A 304 -12.37 12.14 -1.58
N SER A 305 -13.06 11.31 -0.78
CA SER A 305 -13.20 11.53 0.67
C SER A 305 -11.89 11.42 1.43
N VAL A 306 -10.99 10.52 1.00
CA VAL A 306 -9.65 10.39 1.54
C VAL A 306 -8.78 11.57 1.09
N LEU A 307 -8.83 11.91 -0.19
CA LEU A 307 -8.06 13.02 -0.76
C LEU A 307 -8.46 14.36 -0.14
N LYS A 308 -9.73 14.58 0.20
CA LYS A 308 -10.22 15.77 0.93
C LYS A 308 -9.54 16.02 2.27
N THR A 309 -8.88 15.01 2.84
CA THR A 309 -8.13 15.18 4.09
C THR A 309 -6.73 15.76 3.88
N ILE A 310 -6.26 15.80 2.63
CA ILE A 310 -4.89 16.17 2.24
C ILE A 310 -4.89 17.35 1.27
N LEU A 311 -5.86 17.39 0.35
CA LEU A 311 -6.01 18.36 -0.72
C LEU A 311 -7.04 19.43 -0.38
N ASP A 312 -6.87 20.61 -0.95
CA ASP A 312 -7.84 21.70 -0.84
C ASP A 312 -9.08 21.48 -1.73
N ASP A 313 -10.10 22.32 -1.54
CA ASP A 313 -11.37 22.20 -2.28
C ASP A 313 -11.21 22.42 -3.80
N ASP A 314 -10.23 23.23 -4.23
CA ASP A 314 -9.98 23.50 -5.64
C ASP A 314 -9.29 22.33 -6.34
N GLU A 315 -8.31 21.71 -5.69
CA GLU A 315 -7.65 20.50 -6.14
C GLU A 315 -8.67 19.35 -6.26
N ILE A 316 -9.53 19.18 -5.26
CA ILE A 316 -10.60 18.18 -5.29
C ILE A 316 -11.58 18.45 -6.44
N ARG A 317 -11.91 19.71 -6.68
CA ARG A 317 -12.78 20.12 -7.78
C ARG A 317 -12.15 19.82 -9.14
N LEU A 318 -10.85 20.07 -9.31
CA LEU A 318 -10.11 19.75 -10.53
C LEU A 318 -10.10 18.23 -10.79
N ILE A 319 -9.83 17.43 -9.76
CA ILE A 319 -9.88 15.96 -9.86
C ILE A 319 -11.29 15.49 -10.25
N ARG A 320 -12.35 16.10 -9.69
CA ARG A 320 -13.74 15.79 -10.05
C ARG A 320 -14.06 16.08 -11.52
N VAL A 321 -13.52 17.17 -12.07
CA VAL A 321 -13.67 17.49 -13.51
C VAL A 321 -13.02 16.40 -14.36
N LEU A 322 -11.82 15.95 -14.00
CA LEU A 322 -11.09 14.90 -14.73
C LEU A 322 -11.73 13.51 -14.61
N LEU A 323 -12.34 13.20 -13.46
CA LEU A 323 -13.02 11.91 -13.23
C LEU A 323 -14.44 11.86 -13.78
N ARG A 324 -15.00 12.99 -14.25
CA ARG A 324 -16.38 13.03 -14.75
C ARG A 324 -16.56 12.04 -15.91
N PRO A 325 -17.60 11.18 -15.87
CA PRO A 325 -17.90 10.32 -17.00
C PRO A 325 -18.15 11.18 -18.24
N GLN A 326 -17.39 10.96 -19.31
CA GLN A 326 -17.72 11.51 -20.62
C GLN A 326 -19.06 10.94 -21.04
N ARG A 327 -20.11 11.76 -20.99
CA ARG A 327 -21.39 11.41 -21.61
C ARG A 327 -21.18 11.52 -23.11
N SER A 328 -21.40 10.43 -23.83
CA SER A 328 -21.35 10.51 -25.28
C SER A 328 -22.48 11.43 -25.74
N PRO A 329 -22.24 12.37 -26.68
CA PRO A 329 -23.30 13.25 -27.17
C PRO A 329 -24.50 12.46 -27.74
N SER A 330 -24.28 11.22 -28.21
CA SER A 330 -25.33 10.30 -28.66
C SER A 330 -26.32 9.87 -27.57
N ASP A 331 -25.96 9.93 -26.28
CA ASP A 331 -26.85 9.50 -25.19
C ASP A 331 -27.97 10.52 -24.89
N THR A 332 -27.92 11.73 -25.47
CA THR A 332 -28.89 12.81 -25.21
C THR A 332 -30.02 12.85 -26.25
N ALA A 333 -29.93 12.07 -27.34
CA ALA A 333 -30.86 12.12 -28.46
C ALA A 333 -32.08 11.17 -28.32
N ILE A 334 -32.25 10.50 -27.18
CA ILE A 334 -33.38 9.62 -26.89
C ILE A 334 -34.15 10.16 -25.68
N ILE A 335 -34.75 11.35 -25.81
CA ILE A 335 -35.84 11.83 -24.94
C ILE A 335 -36.88 12.51 -25.81
#